data_AF-A0A4U7C7C9-F1
#
_entry.id   AF-A0A4U7C7C9-F1
#
_cell.length_a   1.000
_cell.length_b   1.000
_cell.length_c   1.000
_cell.angle_alpha   90.00
_cell.angle_beta   90.00
_cell.angle_gamma   90.00
#
_symmetry.space_group_name_H-M   'P 1'
#
loop_
_entity.id
_entity.type
_entity.pdbx_description
1 polymer ?
#
loop_
_entity_poly.entity_id
_entity_poly.type
_entity_poly.pdbx_seq_one_letter_code
_entity_poly.pdbx_strand_id
1 'polypeptide(L)'
;MEQSESADGPPVEALRAVFDVHEVRSDGRRRIYYGESLVPEQMLVREIWSAFRGAGYDVEAQVSGLGETDVVIVEPASQGVEEIPWKN
;
A
#
# COMPACT_ATOMS: atom_id res chain seq x y z
N MET A 1 -16.03 -22.66 -10.78
CA MET A 1 -16.84 -21.80 -9.90
C MET A 1 -15.97 -21.47 -8.72
N GLU A 2 -15.21 -20.38 -8.78
CA GLU A 2 -14.44 -19.86 -7.64
C GLU A 2 -14.68 -18.36 -7.62
N GLN A 3 -15.73 -18.04 -6.86
CA GLN A 3 -16.09 -16.81 -6.18
C GLN A 3 -15.38 -15.53 -6.65
N SER A 4 -16.17 -14.66 -7.26
CA SER A 4 -15.95 -13.21 -7.28
C SER A 4 -15.83 -12.70 -5.85
N GLU A 5 -14.61 -12.59 -5.32
CA GLU A 5 -14.33 -11.74 -4.17
C GLU A 5 -14.62 -10.31 -4.61
N SER A 6 -15.84 -9.88 -4.33
CA SER A 6 -16.23 -8.49 -4.56
C SER A 6 -15.48 -7.65 -3.53
N ALA A 7 -14.48 -6.91 -4.00
CA ALA A 7 -14.56 -5.44 -3.99
C ALA A 7 -14.59 -4.69 -2.64
N ASP A 8 -14.17 -5.26 -1.51
CA ASP A 8 -14.14 -4.54 -0.20
C ASP A 8 -12.76 -4.54 0.49
N GLY A 9 -11.71 -5.00 -0.20
CA GLY A 9 -10.33 -5.08 0.32
C GLY A 9 -9.30 -4.41 -0.59
N PRO A 10 -8.16 -3.92 -0.04
CA PRO A 10 -7.07 -3.40 -0.83
C PRO A 10 -6.45 -4.47 -1.75
N PRO A 11 -5.97 -4.08 -2.94
CA PRO A 11 -5.38 -4.99 -3.92
C PRO A 11 -3.98 -5.47 -3.49
N VAL A 12 -3.93 -6.28 -2.44
CA VAL A 12 -2.68 -6.81 -1.85
C VAL A 12 -1.87 -7.65 -2.83
N GLU A 13 -2.52 -8.29 -3.80
CA GLU A 13 -1.82 -9.06 -4.85
C GLU A 13 -0.97 -8.16 -5.75
N ALA A 14 -1.46 -6.95 -6.08
CA ALA A 14 -0.70 -5.97 -6.84
C ALA A 14 0.52 -5.47 -6.05
N LEU A 15 0.36 -5.29 -4.73
CA LEU A 15 1.49 -4.97 -3.84
C LEU A 15 2.53 -6.09 -3.82
N ARG A 16 2.10 -7.34 -3.64
CA ARG A 16 2.97 -8.52 -3.58
C ARG A 16 3.80 -8.75 -4.85
N ALA A 17 3.37 -8.23 -5.98
CA ALA A 17 4.13 -8.31 -7.23
C ALA A 17 5.39 -7.43 -7.24
N VAL A 18 5.40 -6.36 -6.44
CA VAL A 18 6.47 -5.34 -6.41
C VAL A 18 7.12 -5.17 -5.04
N PHE A 19 6.59 -5.86 -4.02
CA PHE A 19 7.00 -5.74 -2.63
C PHE A 19 6.86 -7.09 -1.91
N ASP A 20 7.94 -7.57 -1.30
CA ASP A 20 7.92 -8.82 -0.52
C ASP A 20 7.42 -8.54 0.89
N VAL A 21 6.17 -8.89 1.15
CA VAL A 21 5.53 -8.66 2.45
C VAL A 21 5.92 -9.78 3.42
N HIS A 22 6.64 -9.43 4.48
CA HIS A 22 6.98 -10.33 5.57
C HIS A 22 5.97 -10.28 6.73
N GLU A 23 5.47 -9.09 7.06
CA GLU A 23 4.53 -8.91 8.16
C GLU A 23 3.39 -7.97 7.77
N VAL A 24 2.19 -8.26 8.25
CA VAL A 24 1.01 -7.41 8.05
C VAL A 24 0.40 -7.07 9.39
N ARG A 25 0.30 -5.78 9.66
CA ARG A 25 -0.36 -5.24 10.85
C ARG A 25 -1.63 -4.52 10.43
N SER A 26 -2.74 -4.85 11.07
CA SER A 26 -4.00 -4.14 10.87
C SER A 26 -4.24 -3.23 12.07
N ASP A 27 -4.56 -1.97 11.81
CA ASP A 27 -4.90 -0.98 12.82
C ASP A 27 -6.24 -0.34 12.46
N GLY A 28 -7.33 -0.92 12.97
CA GLY A 28 -8.68 -0.49 12.64
C GLY A 28 -8.99 -0.63 11.15
N ARG A 29 -9.04 0.49 10.43
CA ARG A 29 -9.32 0.55 8.99
C ARG A 29 -8.07 0.61 8.11
N ARG A 30 -6.91 0.91 8.68
CA ARG A 30 -5.64 0.92 7.96
C ARG A 30 -4.92 -0.42 8.09
N ARG A 31 -4.19 -0.80 7.07
CA ARG A 31 -3.27 -1.94 7.04
C ARG A 31 -1.87 -1.47 6.74
N ILE A 32 -0.92 -1.99 7.49
CA ILE A 32 0.50 -1.69 7.40
C ILE A 32 1.19 -2.98 6.99
N TYR A 33 1.90 -2.95 5.87
CA TYR A 33 2.66 -4.06 5.32
C TYR A 33 4.14 -3.76 5.52
N TYR A 34 4.83 -4.65 6.21
CA TYR A 34 6.27 -4.58 6.46
C TYR A 34 6.96 -5.58 5.55
N GLY A 35 8.06 -5.17 4.94
CA GLY A 35 8.71 -5.99 3.95
C GLY A 35 9.93 -5.35 3.29
N GLU A 36 10.22 -5.83 2.10
CA GLU A 36 11.32 -5.33 1.27
C GLU A 36 10.82 -4.98 -0.15
N SER A 37 11.28 -3.84 -0.66
CA SER A 37 10.96 -3.40 -2.01
C SER A 37 11.67 -4.24 -3.06
N LEU A 38 10.92 -4.92 -3.93
CA LEU A 38 11.49 -5.71 -5.04
C LEU A 38 11.85 -4.84 -6.25
N VAL A 39 11.34 -3.62 -6.28
CA VAL A 39 11.56 -2.61 -7.32
C VAL A 39 12.07 -1.32 -6.69
N PRO A 40 12.70 -0.42 -7.47
CA PRO A 40 13.09 0.90 -6.96
C PRO A 40 11.89 1.66 -6.38
N GLU A 41 12.10 2.41 -5.30
CA GLU A 41 11.05 3.18 -4.59
C GLU A 41 10.12 3.95 -5.55
N GLN A 42 10.68 4.67 -6.52
CA GLN A 42 9.89 5.44 -7.49
C GLN A 42 8.94 4.58 -8.34
N MET A 43 9.33 3.33 -8.64
CA MET A 43 8.49 2.37 -9.35
C MET A 43 7.47 1.76 -8.40
N LEU A 44 7.89 1.39 -7.18
CA LEU A 44 7.03 0.82 -6.15
C LEU A 44 5.83 1.74 -5.92
N VAL A 45 6.09 3.01 -5.58
CA VAL A 45 5.05 4.01 -5.32
C VAL A 45 4.11 4.15 -6.51
N ARG A 46 4.64 4.22 -7.74
CA ARG A 46 3.81 4.41 -8.93
C ARG A 46 2.87 3.23 -9.21
N GLU A 47 3.37 2.01 -9.10
CA GLU A 47 2.60 0.79 -9.36
C GLU A 47 1.50 0.60 -8.30
N ILE A 48 1.86 0.68 -7.02
CA ILE A 48 0.89 0.49 -5.94
C ILE A 48 -0.12 1.63 -5.92
N TRP A 49 0.30 2.87 -6.15
CA TRP A 49 -0.63 4.00 -6.14
C TRP A 49 -1.69 3.88 -7.22
N SER A 50 -1.32 3.46 -8.44
CA SER A 50 -2.29 3.24 -9.52
C SER A 50 -3.29 2.14 -9.20
N ALA A 51 -2.82 1.03 -8.61
CA ALA A 51 -3.68 -0.11 -8.28
C ALA A 51 -4.64 0.21 -7.12
N PHE A 52 -4.14 0.82 -6.05
CA PHE A 52 -4.90 1.08 -4.82
C PHE A 52 -5.90 2.22 -5.01
N ARG A 53 -5.52 3.28 -5.75
CA ARG A 53 -6.44 4.40 -6.03
C ARG A 53 -7.63 3.97 -6.87
N GLY A 54 -7.44 3.06 -7.83
CA GLY A 54 -8.52 2.46 -8.60
C GLY A 54 -9.52 1.65 -7.76
N ALA A 55 -9.07 1.15 -6.61
CA ALA A 55 -9.88 0.40 -5.66
C ALA A 55 -10.44 1.27 -4.50
N GLY A 56 -10.18 2.58 -4.49
CA GLY A 56 -10.66 3.49 -3.44
C GLY A 56 -9.84 3.47 -2.15
N TYR A 57 -8.56 3.09 -2.24
CA TYR A 57 -7.62 3.15 -1.13
C TYR A 57 -6.55 4.22 -1.37
N ASP A 58 -6.13 4.87 -0.29
CA ASP A 58 -4.89 5.66 -0.26
C ASP A 58 -3.73 4.75 0.18
N VAL A 59 -2.55 5.00 -0.38
CA VAL A 59 -1.36 4.19 -0.14
C VAL A 59 -0.12 5.06 0.00
N GLU A 60 0.62 4.82 1.07
CA GLU A 60 1.89 5.48 1.38
C GLU A 60 2.97 4.40 1.49
N ALA A 61 4.09 4.59 0.80
CA ALA A 61 5.28 3.75 0.98
C ALA A 61 6.39 4.55 1.64
N GLN A 62 6.99 3.98 2.67
CA GLN A 62 8.18 4.48 3.35
C GLN A 62 9.29 3.46 3.14
N VAL A 63 10.19 3.76 2.22
CA VAL A 63 11.38 2.94 1.94
C VAL A 63 12.55 3.55 2.71
N SER A 64 13.14 2.79 3.63
CA SER A 64 14.23 3.30 4.48
C SER A 64 15.57 2.79 4.01
N GLY A 65 16.33 3.64 3.30
CA GLY A 65 17.67 3.32 2.81
C GLY A 65 18.76 3.14 3.88
N LEU A 66 18.42 3.22 5.18
CA LEU A 66 19.36 3.18 6.32
C LEU A 66 19.27 1.87 7.14
N GLY A 67 18.69 0.80 6.57
CA GLY A 67 18.56 -0.50 7.23
C GLY A 67 17.33 -0.64 8.14
N GLU A 68 16.38 0.28 8.01
CA GLU A 68 15.04 0.09 8.59
C GLU A 68 14.17 -0.66 7.58
N THR A 69 13.20 -1.44 8.07
CA THR A 69 12.29 -2.23 7.22
C THR A 69 11.41 -1.32 6.38
N ASP A 70 11.23 -1.64 5.10
CA ASP A 70 10.31 -0.89 4.24
C ASP A 70 8.87 -1.12 4.70
N VAL A 71 8.06 -0.07 4.63
CA VAL A 71 6.69 -0.08 5.12
C VAL A 71 5.74 0.47 4.08
N VAL A 72 4.65 -0.23 3.83
CA VAL A 72 3.54 0.25 3.00
C VAL A 72 2.28 0.35 3.85
N ILE A 73 1.74 1.56 3.95
CA ILE A 73 0.53 1.87 4.70
C ILE A 73 -0.61 2.03 3.70
N VAL A 74 -1.73 1.39 3.99
CA VAL A 74 -2.91 1.35 3.15
C VAL A 74 -4.12 1.68 3.99
N GLU A 75 -4.88 2.68 3.58
CA GLU A 75 -6.12 3.06 4.25
C GLU A 75 -7.23 3.34 3.24
N PRO A 76 -8.51 3.12 3.60
CA PRO A 76 -9.62 3.48 2.72
C PRO A 76 -9.60 4.98 2.47
N ALA A 77 -9.67 5.40 1.21
CA ALA A 77 -9.68 6.80 0.83
C ALA A 77 -10.93 7.45 1.44
N SER A 78 -10.72 8.24 2.49
CA SER A 78 -11.80 9.03 3.08
C SER A 78 -12.19 10.09 2.05
N GLN A 79 -13.45 10.14 1.63
CA GLN A 79 -13.99 11.20 0.76
C GLN A 79 -14.07 12.58 1.47
N GLY A 80 -13.05 12.91 2.26
CA GLY A 80 -12.92 14.13 3.03
C GLY A 80 -11.46 14.56 2.99
N VAL A 81 -11.21 15.54 2.12
CA VAL A 81 -10.00 16.35 2.02
C VAL A 81 -8.81 15.68 1.34
N GLU A 82 -8.56 16.18 0.13
CA GLU A 82 -7.25 16.30 -0.50
C GLU A 82 -6.24 16.90 0.49
N GLU A 83 -5.67 16.07 1.36
CA GLU A 83 -4.50 16.45 2.15
C GLU A 83 -3.38 15.54 1.68
N ILE A 84 -2.70 15.94 0.61
CA ILE A 84 -1.38 15.40 0.29
C ILE A 84 -0.48 15.95 1.41
N PRO A 85 -0.06 15.17 2.42
CA PRO A 85 0.87 15.67 3.40
C PRO A 85 2.24 15.47 2.77
N TRP A 86 2.73 16.46 2.03
CA TRP A 86 4.17 16.49 1.78
C TRP A 86 4.81 16.63 3.16
N LYS A 87 5.34 15.49 3.61
CA LYS A 87 6.37 15.32 4.62
C LYS A 87 7.30 16.55 4.57
N ASN A 88 7.08 17.48 5.49
CA ASN A 88 8.03 18.53 5.84
C ASN A 88 9.15 17.91 6.68
#